data_AF-A0A839ZXU6-F1
#
_entry.id   AF-A0A839ZXU6-F1
#
_cell.length_a   1.000
_cell.length_b   1.000
_cell.length_c   1.000
_cell.angle_alpha   90.00
_cell.angle_beta   90.00
_cell.angle_gamma   90.00
#
_symmetry.space_group_name_H-M   'P 1'
#
loop_
_entity.id
_entity.type
_entity.pdbx_description
1 polymer ?
#
loop_
_entity_poly.entity_id
_entity_poly.type
_entity_poly.pdbx_seq_one_letter_code
_entity_poly.pdbx_strand_id
1 'polypeptide(L)'
;MVIIMVHWLIKKGFSHEEKFKEIWKQMTIEPNTGLYREMLTTVALDSDPKFNTFSLTDQAYTTYINIGVWKDLDSFDAAVGKYIMAPEKRAPIARPDTEMNAVYLQDFEFKLRERVILTKVLDRKGALEFPEPDLS
;
A
#
# COMPACT_ATOMS: atom_id res chain seq x y z
N MET A 1 5.59 16.29 4.70
CA MET A 1 4.73 15.15 5.09
C MET A 1 3.89 14.74 3.91
N VAL A 2 3.85 13.44 3.62
CA VAL A 2 2.99 12.82 2.62
C VAL A 2 2.21 11.68 3.27
N ILE A 3 1.01 11.42 2.77
CA ILE A 3 0.22 10.24 3.12
C ILE A 3 0.23 9.33 1.90
N ILE A 4 0.60 8.07 2.10
CA ILE A 4 0.66 7.07 1.04
C ILE A 4 -0.33 5.98 1.38
N MET A 5 -1.25 5.73 0.44
CA MET A 5 -2.20 4.63 0.51
C MET A 5 -1.79 3.57 -0.50
N VAL A 6 -1.60 2.33 -0.07
CA VAL A 6 -1.28 1.18 -0.92
C VAL A 6 -2.46 0.23 -0.93
N HIS A 7 -3.02 -0.01 -2.12
CA HIS A 7 -4.09 -0.98 -2.31
C HIS A 7 -3.51 -2.39 -2.48
N TRP A 8 -4.03 -3.32 -1.69
CA TRP A 8 -3.75 -4.74 -1.76
C TRP A 8 -5.04 -5.48 -2.13
N LEU A 9 -5.11 -5.98 -3.36
CA LEU A 9 -6.24 -6.79 -3.84
C LEU A 9 -5.91 -8.26 -3.69
N ILE A 10 -6.31 -8.86 -2.58
CA ILE A 10 -5.99 -10.24 -2.22
C ILE A 10 -7.06 -11.17 -2.78
N LYS A 11 -6.67 -12.22 -3.49
CA LYS A 11 -7.64 -13.19 -4.00
C LYS A 11 -8.46 -13.79 -2.87
N LYS A 12 -9.77 -13.84 -3.05
CA LYS A 12 -10.70 -14.43 -2.08
C LYS A 12 -10.32 -15.87 -1.74
N GLY A 13 -10.35 -16.19 -0.46
CA GLY A 13 -9.98 -17.48 0.08
C GLY A 13 -9.32 -17.29 1.45
N PHE A 14 -9.85 -17.99 2.47
CA PHE A 14 -9.43 -17.81 3.86
C PHE A 14 -7.91 -17.96 4.05
N SER A 15 -7.27 -18.90 3.35
CA SER A 15 -5.82 -19.11 3.43
C SER A 15 -4.99 -17.99 2.79
N HIS A 16 -5.53 -17.21 1.85
CA HIS A 16 -4.77 -16.12 1.22
C HIS A 16 -4.76 -14.86 2.09
N GLU A 17 -5.88 -14.55 2.74
CA GLU A 17 -6.00 -13.37 3.60
C GLU A 17 -5.16 -13.52 4.87
N GLU A 18 -5.17 -14.69 5.51
CA GLU A 18 -4.34 -14.93 6.69
C GLU A 18 -2.85 -14.93 6.35
N LYS A 19 -2.45 -15.59 5.24
CA LYS A 19 -1.07 -15.52 4.75
C LYS A 19 -0.63 -14.09 4.47
N PHE A 20 -1.48 -13.28 3.85
CA PHE A 20 -1.18 -11.87 3.62
C PHE A 20 -0.96 -11.11 4.92
N LYS A 21 -1.85 -11.27 5.92
CA LYS A 21 -1.70 -10.62 7.23
C LYS A 21 -0.44 -11.07 7.96
N GLU A 22 -0.08 -12.35 7.88
CA GLU A 22 1.16 -12.90 8.44
C GLU A 22 2.39 -12.26 7.79
N ILE A 23 2.41 -12.18 6.47
CA ILE A 23 3.50 -11.55 5.70
C ILE A 23 3.58 -10.05 5.99
N TRP A 24 2.45 -9.36 6.03
CA TRP A 24 2.41 -7.94 6.35
C TRP A 24 2.96 -7.66 7.76
N LYS A 25 2.64 -8.50 8.75
CA LYS A 25 3.21 -8.40 10.11
C LYS A 25 4.73 -8.62 10.15
N GLN A 26 5.28 -9.37 9.19
CA GLN A 26 6.72 -9.60 9.07
C GLN A 26 7.43 -8.48 8.30
N MET A 27 6.70 -7.65 7.56
CA MET A 27 7.25 -6.45 6.93
C MET A 27 7.53 -5.41 8.01
N THR A 28 8.79 -5.30 8.42
CA THR A 28 9.23 -4.32 9.40
C THR A 28 9.90 -3.14 8.72
N ILE A 29 9.44 -1.95 9.09
CA ILE A 29 10.13 -0.70 8.79
C ILE A 29 11.06 -0.40 9.95
N GLU A 30 12.34 -0.21 9.63
CA GLU A 30 13.35 0.13 10.65
C GLU A 30 13.04 1.50 11.26
N PRO A 31 13.43 1.73 12.53
CA PRO A 31 13.41 3.07 13.12
C PRO A 31 14.22 4.08 12.30
N ASN A 32 13.93 5.37 12.48
CA ASN A 32 14.61 6.51 11.87
C ASN A 32 14.49 6.58 10.34
N THR A 33 13.40 6.05 9.79
CA THR A 33 13.15 6.01 8.32
C THR A 33 12.20 7.09 7.85
N GLY A 34 11.79 8.03 8.72
CA GLY A 34 10.82 9.07 8.37
C GLY A 34 9.36 8.59 8.33
N LEU A 35 9.07 7.36 8.79
CA LEU A 35 7.72 6.88 9.06
C LEU A 35 7.21 7.48 10.38
N TYR A 36 6.04 8.12 10.35
CA TYR A 36 5.37 8.57 11.58
C TYR A 36 4.45 7.50 12.13
N ARG A 37 3.65 6.89 11.23
CA ARG A 37 2.66 5.89 11.58
C ARG A 37 2.20 5.14 10.34
N GLU A 38 1.96 3.86 10.52
CA GLU A 38 1.37 3.01 9.52
C GLU A 38 0.19 2.22 10.12
N MET A 39 -0.80 1.93 9.31
CA MET A 39 -1.88 1.01 9.65
C MET A 39 -2.35 0.24 8.43
N LEU A 40 -2.67 -1.04 8.63
CA LEU A 40 -3.40 -1.84 7.66
C LEU A 40 -4.90 -1.71 7.95
N THR A 41 -5.67 -1.38 6.92
CA THR A 41 -7.12 -1.16 7.03
C THR A 41 -7.86 -2.02 6.01
N THR A 42 -9.17 -2.14 6.18
CA THR A 42 -10.08 -2.76 5.21
C THR A 42 -11.31 -1.88 5.05
N VAL A 43 -12.09 -2.12 4.01
CA VAL A 43 -13.28 -1.33 3.70
C VAL A 43 -14.43 -1.78 4.59
N ALA A 44 -14.97 -0.86 5.39
CA ALA A 44 -16.27 -1.05 6.03
C ALA A 44 -17.36 -0.64 5.05
N LEU A 45 -18.28 -1.55 4.74
CA LEU A 45 -19.45 -1.25 3.93
C LEU A 45 -20.48 -0.57 4.82
N ASP A 46 -20.60 0.75 4.69
CA ASP A 46 -21.66 1.54 5.32
C ASP A 46 -22.47 2.26 4.23
N SER A 47 -23.79 2.19 4.36
CA SER A 47 -24.75 2.80 3.44
C SER A 47 -25.49 3.92 4.16
N ASP A 48 -24.77 4.95 4.59
CA ASP A 48 -25.39 6.21 5.01
C ASP A 48 -25.72 7.03 3.75
N PRO A 49 -27.02 7.27 3.46
CA PRO A 49 -27.43 7.99 2.26
C PRO A 49 -26.98 9.45 2.22
N LYS A 50 -26.45 10.01 3.33
CA LYS A 50 -25.86 11.37 3.35
C LYS A 50 -24.51 11.43 2.66
N PHE A 51 -23.81 10.31 2.55
CA PHE A 51 -22.46 10.25 2.03
C PHE A 51 -22.41 9.42 0.74
N ASN A 52 -21.66 9.90 -0.25
CA ASN A 52 -21.29 9.07 -1.38
C ASN A 52 -20.07 8.24 -0.98
N THR A 53 -20.26 6.94 -0.79
CA THR A 53 -19.18 6.02 -0.45
C THR A 53 -18.41 5.63 -1.71
N PHE A 54 -17.10 5.86 -1.73
CA PHE A 54 -16.23 5.40 -2.81
C PHE A 54 -16.18 3.87 -2.82
N SER A 55 -16.37 3.26 -4.01
CA SER A 55 -16.16 1.82 -4.18
C SER A 55 -14.66 1.54 -4.37
N LEU A 56 -13.96 1.36 -3.25
CA LEU A 56 -12.55 0.91 -3.23
C LEU A 56 -12.43 -0.63 -3.30
N THR A 57 -13.55 -1.34 -3.38
CA THR A 57 -13.63 -2.80 -3.40
C THR A 57 -13.74 -3.36 -4.81
N ASP A 58 -13.09 -4.51 -5.06
CA ASP A 58 -13.30 -5.34 -6.26
C ASP A 58 -14.07 -6.61 -5.85
N GLN A 59 -15.13 -6.98 -6.58
CA GLN A 59 -15.93 -8.17 -6.23
C GLN A 59 -15.15 -9.49 -6.31
N ALA A 60 -14.05 -9.55 -7.06
CA ALA A 60 -13.22 -10.75 -7.18
C ALA A 60 -12.16 -10.86 -6.07
N TYR A 61 -11.92 -9.79 -5.30
CA TYR A 61 -10.82 -9.70 -4.33
C TYR A 61 -11.30 -9.22 -2.96
N THR A 62 -10.48 -9.47 -1.95
CA THR A 62 -10.57 -8.83 -0.65
C THR A 62 -9.59 -7.66 -0.64
N THR A 63 -10.10 -6.45 -0.41
CA THR A 63 -9.29 -5.23 -0.42
C THR A 63 -8.77 -4.92 0.97
N TYR A 64 -7.45 -4.77 1.07
CA TYR A 64 -6.79 -4.11 2.19
C TYR A 64 -6.13 -2.82 1.72
N ILE A 65 -6.20 -1.78 2.54
CA ILE A 65 -5.58 -0.48 2.27
C ILE A 65 -4.57 -0.23 3.37
N ASN A 66 -3.30 -0.23 3.02
CA ASN A 66 -2.23 0.16 3.91
C ASN A 66 -2.05 1.68 3.83
N ILE A 67 -2.14 2.37 4.97
CA ILE A 67 -2.04 3.82 5.05
C ILE A 67 -0.82 4.17 5.89
N GLY A 68 0.16 4.81 5.27
CA GLY A 68 1.37 5.30 5.91
C GLY A 68 1.43 6.83 5.89
N VAL A 69 1.84 7.42 7.01
CA VAL A 69 2.16 8.84 7.13
C VAL A 69 3.67 8.99 7.19
N TRP A 70 4.23 9.72 6.23
CA TRP A 70 5.67 9.79 6.00
C TRP A 70 6.18 11.22 5.94
N LYS A 71 7.47 11.40 6.24
CA LYS A 71 8.16 12.69 6.14
C LYS A 71 8.08 13.25 4.72
N ASP A 72 8.46 12.43 3.76
CA ASP A 72 8.53 12.71 2.33
C ASP A 72 8.43 11.41 1.53
N LEU A 73 8.39 11.52 0.20
CA LEU A 73 8.28 10.37 -0.70
C LEU A 73 9.58 9.53 -0.72
N ASP A 74 10.73 10.19 -0.64
CA ASP A 74 12.04 9.52 -0.69
C ASP A 74 12.23 8.60 0.52
N SER A 75 11.78 9.02 1.71
CA SER A 75 11.75 8.21 2.92
C SER A 75 10.93 6.92 2.74
N PHE A 76 9.75 7.02 2.12
CA PHE A 76 8.93 5.85 1.80
C PHE A 76 9.61 4.93 0.78
N ASP A 77 10.11 5.49 -0.32
CA ASP A 77 10.73 4.70 -1.39
C ASP A 77 11.99 3.97 -0.89
N ALA A 78 12.79 4.59 -0.02
CA ALA A 78 13.94 3.96 0.61
C ALA A 78 13.55 2.84 1.60
N ALA A 79 12.54 3.08 2.45
CA ALA A 79 12.14 2.12 3.48
C ALA A 79 11.37 0.91 2.92
N VAL A 80 10.48 1.16 1.95
CA VAL A 80 9.54 0.17 1.41
C VAL A 80 10.03 -0.42 0.09
N GLY A 81 10.90 0.26 -0.65
CA GLY A 81 11.43 -0.18 -1.95
C GLY A 81 12.05 -1.58 -1.90
N LYS A 82 12.64 -1.99 -0.77
CA LYS A 82 13.17 -3.35 -0.57
C LYS A 82 12.10 -4.46 -0.67
N TYR A 83 10.84 -4.15 -0.36
CA TYR A 83 9.71 -5.07 -0.48
C TYR A 83 9.01 -4.99 -1.85
N ILE A 84 9.25 -3.90 -2.60
CA ILE A 84 8.64 -3.65 -3.90
C ILE A 84 9.70 -3.83 -4.97
N MET A 85 9.89 -5.08 -5.42
CA MET A 85 10.77 -5.36 -6.55
C MET A 85 10.32 -4.58 -7.78
N ALA A 86 11.27 -3.86 -8.39
CA ALA A 86 11.06 -3.21 -9.66
C ALA A 86 10.63 -4.24 -10.73
N PRO A 87 9.80 -3.84 -11.70
CA PRO A 87 9.49 -4.71 -12.82
C PRO A 87 10.77 -5.08 -13.56
N GLU A 88 10.97 -6.37 -13.81
CA GLU A 88 12.09 -6.85 -14.60
C GLU A 88 11.74 -6.71 -16.09
N LYS A 89 12.58 -6.04 -16.87
CA LYS A 89 12.42 -6.01 -18.33
C LYS A 89 12.69 -7.39 -18.92
N ARG A 90 11.73 -7.93 -19.65
CA ARG A 90 11.84 -9.21 -20.37
C ARG A 90 11.25 -9.10 -21.77
N ALA A 91 11.78 -9.90 -22.69
CA ALA A 91 11.16 -10.11 -23.99
C ALA A 91 10.02 -11.15 -23.85
N PRO A 92 8.79 -10.87 -24.32
CA PRO A 92 7.73 -11.87 -24.35
C PRO A 92 8.13 -13.08 -25.20
N ILE A 93 7.81 -14.28 -24.71
CA ILE A 93 8.04 -15.53 -25.45
C ILE A 93 7.34 -15.50 -26.82
N ALA A 94 6.17 -14.88 -26.90
CA ALA A 94 5.36 -14.79 -28.12
C ALA A 94 5.78 -13.66 -29.09
N ARG A 95 6.50 -12.63 -28.62
CA ARG A 95 6.94 -11.47 -29.42
C ARG A 95 8.30 -10.95 -28.91
N PRO A 96 9.41 -11.61 -29.29
CA PRO A 96 10.73 -11.32 -28.74
C PRO A 96 11.27 -9.92 -29.07
N ASP A 97 10.67 -9.25 -30.05
CA ASP A 97 10.97 -7.90 -30.53
C ASP A 97 10.31 -6.79 -29.69
N THR A 98 9.53 -7.15 -28.68
CA THR A 98 8.85 -6.19 -27.80
C THR A 98 9.43 -6.24 -26.38
N GLU A 99 9.46 -5.10 -25.68
CA GLU A 99 9.78 -5.05 -24.25
C GLU A 99 8.52 -5.27 -23.42
N MET A 100 8.61 -6.09 -22.37
CA MET A 100 7.57 -6.29 -21.37
C MET A 100 8.14 -6.16 -19.96
N ASN A 101 7.38 -5.54 -19.06
CA ASN A 101 7.69 -5.49 -17.64
C ASN A 101 7.11 -6.73 -16.95
N ALA A 102 7.98 -7.64 -16.48
CA ALA A 102 7.59 -8.76 -15.65
C ALA A 102 7.48 -8.32 -14.18
N VAL A 103 6.31 -8.55 -13.59
CA VAL A 103 6.07 -8.33 -12.16
C VAL A 103 5.92 -9.69 -11.50
N TYR A 104 6.75 -9.95 -10.49
CA TYR A 104 6.67 -11.18 -9.72
C TYR A 104 5.56 -11.09 -8.68
N LEU A 105 4.62 -12.01 -8.78
CA LEU A 105 3.55 -12.19 -7.80
C LEU A 105 4.08 -13.09 -6.68
N GLN A 106 3.80 -12.74 -5.42
CA GLN A 106 4.03 -13.66 -4.30
C GLN A 106 2.93 -14.75 -4.31
N ASP A 107 3.16 -15.87 -3.60
CA ASP A 107 2.28 -17.05 -3.59
C ASP A 107 0.83 -16.79 -3.11
N PHE A 108 0.54 -15.60 -2.58
CA PHE A 108 -0.81 -15.08 -2.45
C PHE A 108 -1.04 -14.05 -3.57
N GLU A 109 -1.98 -14.35 -4.47
CA GLU A 109 -2.20 -13.59 -5.69
C GLU A 109 -2.71 -12.17 -5.36
N PHE A 110 -1.84 -11.15 -5.43
CA PHE A 110 -2.22 -9.74 -5.39
C PHE A 110 -2.32 -9.19 -6.81
N LYS A 111 -3.48 -8.69 -7.23
CA LYS A 111 -3.71 -8.28 -8.63
C LYS A 111 -3.03 -6.96 -8.99
N LEU A 112 -2.88 -6.04 -8.03
CA LEU A 112 -2.44 -4.68 -8.32
C LEU A 112 -1.83 -4.03 -7.08
N ARG A 113 -0.70 -3.34 -7.25
CA ARG A 113 -0.09 -2.44 -6.26
C ARG A 113 -0.34 -1.02 -6.74
N GLU A 114 -1.50 -0.47 -6.44
CA GLU A 114 -1.77 0.95 -6.68
C GLU A 114 -1.34 1.73 -5.45
N ARG A 115 -0.63 2.85 -5.67
CA ARG A 115 -0.38 3.82 -4.62
C ARG A 115 -1.04 5.14 -4.96
N VAL A 116 -1.67 5.74 -3.95
CA VAL A 116 -2.11 7.13 -3.99
C VAL A 116 -1.20 7.93 -3.08
N ILE A 117 -0.62 9.01 -3.61
CA ILE A 117 0.25 9.92 -2.86
C ILE A 117 -0.55 11.20 -2.61
N LEU A 118 -0.75 11.52 -1.33
CA LEU A 118 -1.45 12.72 -0.90
C LEU A 118 -0.47 13.67 -0.22
N THR A 119 -0.44 14.92 -0.67
CA THR A 119 0.36 15.98 -0.05
C THR A 119 -0.50 16.78 0.94
N LYS A 120 0.08 17.14 2.09
CA LYS A 120 -0.60 17.99 3.07
C LYS A 120 -0.76 19.40 2.50
N VAL A 121 -2.00 19.86 2.37
CA VAL A 121 -2.33 21.25 1.98
C VAL A 121 -2.59 22.11 3.23
N LEU A 122 -3.42 21.62 4.14
CA LEU A 122 -3.75 22.27 5.42
C LEU A 122 -4.22 21.22 6.43
N ASP A 123 -4.13 21.53 7.72
CA ASP A 123 -4.71 20.75 8.80
C ASP A 123 -5.44 21.63 9.81
N ARG A 124 -6.58 21.14 10.29
CA ARG A 124 -7.24 21.68 11.48
C ARG A 124 -6.66 20.91 12.66
N LYS A 125 -5.57 21.43 13.27
CA LYS A 125 -4.88 20.78 14.39
C LYS A 125 -5.91 20.25 15.40
N GLY A 126 -5.92 18.93 15.62
CA GLY A 126 -6.70 18.32 16.70
C GLY A 126 -6.05 18.61 18.06
N ALA A 127 -6.64 18.11 19.15
CA ALA A 127 -6.08 18.26 20.50
C ALA A 127 -4.75 17.50 20.72
N LEU A 128 -4.36 16.64 19.78
CA LEU A 128 -3.11 15.89 19.81
C LEU A 128 -2.17 16.45 18.74
N GLU A 129 -0.96 16.82 19.16
CA GLU A 129 0.12 17.13 18.24
C GLU A 129 0.51 15.86 17.48
N PHE A 130 0.79 15.99 16.19
CA PHE A 130 1.39 14.89 15.45
C PHE A 130 2.76 14.62 16.06
N PRO A 131 3.14 13.36 16.32
CA PRO A 131 4.50 13.07 16.75
C PRO A 131 5.48 13.61 15.69
N GLU A 132 6.66 14.06 16.13
CA GLU A 132 7.74 14.33 15.20
C GLU A 132 8.06 13.06 14.40
N PRO A 133 8.53 13.18 13.14
CA PRO A 133 8.95 12.00 12.41
C PRO A 133 10.06 11.32 13.20
N ASP A 134 10.14 10.00 13.09
CA ASP A 134 11.32 9.29 13.57
C ASP A 134 12.50 9.72 12.69
N LEU A 135 13.30 10.63 13.22
CA LEU A 135 14.41 11.30 12.55
C LEU A 135 15.70 10.81 13.19
N SER A 136 16.57 10.29 12.31
CA SER A 136 17.98 9.95 12.55
C SER A 136 18.68 10.85 13.55
#